data_AF-B0BIZ7-F1
#
_entry.id   AF-B0BIZ7-F1
#
_cell.length_a   1.000
_cell.length_b   1.000
_cell.length_c   1.000
_cell.angle_alpha   90.00
_cell.angle_beta   90.00
_cell.angle_gamma   90.00
#
_symmetry.space_group_name_H-M   'P 1'
#
loop_
_entity.id
_entity.type
_entity.pdbx_description
1 polymer ?
#
loop_
_entity_poly.entity_id
_entity_poly.type
_entity_poly.pdbx_seq_one_letter_code
_entity_poly.pdbx_strand_id
1 'polypeptide(L)'
;DVRPMSYLRALFFVLAMLATFGSMAGEPAHSDSGRDQVIRQILSDFWGNAKDVHGNAIQPASQEDRATVPISRAAAYRALEAGNLSGLAEWCGLDWEQHYLGLTEEARKMGMLDKQVAFFSVLHGAGQGAMVGSRSGQTCTAKQRTRIETLLLESQKEGLPSDALNGWQ
;
A
#
# COMPACT_ATOMS: atom_id res chain seq x y z
N ASP A 1 -30.51 -22.88 -76.66
CA ASP A 1 -29.68 -21.68 -76.78
C ASP A 1 -29.59 -21.03 -75.40
N VAL A 2 -28.53 -21.30 -74.65
CA VAL A 2 -28.39 -20.90 -73.24
C VAL A 2 -26.97 -20.36 -73.04
N ARG A 3 -26.86 -19.07 -72.68
CA ARG A 3 -25.61 -18.38 -72.39
C ARG A 3 -25.12 -18.67 -70.96
N PRO A 4 -23.80 -18.64 -70.69
CA PRO A 4 -23.25 -18.76 -69.35
C PRO A 4 -23.17 -17.39 -68.66
N MET A 5 -23.52 -17.33 -67.36
CA MET A 5 -23.23 -16.20 -66.48
C MET A 5 -21.94 -16.46 -65.70
N SER A 6 -21.02 -15.51 -65.82
CA SER A 6 -19.79 -15.36 -65.07
C SER A 6 -20.06 -15.16 -63.58
N TYR A 7 -19.58 -16.07 -62.74
CA TYR A 7 -19.39 -15.84 -61.30
C TYR A 7 -17.90 -15.77 -61.01
N LEU A 8 -17.27 -14.70 -61.50
CA LEU A 8 -15.97 -14.24 -61.05
C LEU A 8 -16.22 -13.00 -60.20
N ARG A 9 -15.65 -12.95 -58.98
CA ARG A 9 -15.66 -11.88 -57.97
C ARG A 9 -16.62 -12.10 -56.79
N ALA A 10 -16.21 -12.95 -55.84
CA ALA A 10 -16.56 -12.78 -54.43
C ALA A 10 -15.68 -13.68 -53.55
N LEU A 11 -14.37 -13.54 -53.64
CA LEU A 11 -13.45 -14.16 -52.69
C LEU A 11 -12.32 -13.15 -52.49
N PHE A 12 -12.28 -12.47 -51.34
CA PHE A 12 -11.13 -11.77 -50.73
C PHE A 12 -11.54 -10.65 -49.76
N PHE A 13 -12.49 -10.90 -48.83
CA PHE A 13 -12.71 -9.98 -47.69
C PHE A 13 -13.17 -10.75 -46.43
N VAL A 14 -12.38 -11.73 -45.97
CA VAL A 14 -12.64 -12.47 -44.70
C VAL A 14 -11.45 -12.44 -43.72
N LEU A 15 -10.37 -11.71 -44.02
CA LEU A 15 -9.15 -11.69 -43.19
C LEU A 15 -8.96 -10.36 -42.43
N ALA A 16 -9.79 -10.06 -41.43
CA ALA A 16 -9.56 -8.95 -40.50
C ALA A 16 -10.34 -9.05 -39.17
N MET A 17 -10.43 -10.25 -38.56
CA MET A 17 -11.12 -10.44 -37.26
C MET A 17 -10.31 -11.28 -36.25
N LEU A 18 -8.97 -11.17 -36.28
CA LEU A 18 -8.11 -11.87 -35.31
C LEU A 18 -6.92 -10.98 -34.93
N ALA A 19 -7.11 -10.07 -33.98
CA ALA A 19 -6.09 -9.62 -33.02
C ALA A 19 -6.59 -8.40 -32.22
N THR A 20 -7.52 -8.59 -31.29
CA THR A 20 -7.63 -7.72 -30.11
C THR A 20 -7.29 -8.55 -28.88
N PHE A 21 -6.04 -9.01 -28.81
CA PHE A 21 -5.44 -9.32 -27.51
C PHE A 21 -5.34 -7.99 -26.77
N GLY A 22 -6.38 -7.69 -25.98
CA GLY A 22 -6.35 -6.60 -25.03
C GLY A 22 -5.19 -6.86 -24.08
N SER A 23 -4.15 -6.05 -24.19
CA SER A 23 -3.18 -5.87 -23.13
C SER A 23 -3.97 -5.46 -21.89
N MET A 24 -4.21 -6.43 -21.00
CA MET A 24 -4.57 -6.15 -19.61
C MET A 24 -3.32 -5.53 -18.97
N ALA A 25 -3.07 -4.26 -19.29
CA ALA A 25 -2.16 -3.42 -18.55
C ALA A 25 -2.67 -3.47 -17.10
N GLY A 26 -1.83 -3.97 -16.20
CA GLY A 26 -2.19 -4.21 -14.81
C GLY A 26 -2.88 -2.98 -14.22
N GLU A 27 -4.00 -3.20 -13.54
CA GLU A 27 -4.63 -2.15 -12.75
C GLU A 27 -3.57 -1.57 -11.80
N PRO A 28 -3.41 -0.24 -11.75
CA PRO A 28 -2.44 0.37 -10.88
C PRO A 28 -2.75 -0.03 -9.43
N ALA A 29 -1.70 -0.45 -8.71
CA ALA A 29 -1.68 -0.41 -7.25
C ALA A 29 -2.34 0.91 -6.80
N HIS A 30 -3.23 0.85 -5.80
CA HIS A 30 -4.16 1.91 -5.38
C HIS A 30 -3.76 3.32 -5.82
N SER A 31 -4.67 4.02 -6.51
CA SER A 31 -4.41 5.39 -6.93
C SER A 31 -3.96 6.22 -5.74
N ASP A 32 -2.93 7.03 -5.97
CA ASP A 32 -2.39 8.01 -5.04
C ASP A 32 -3.49 8.79 -4.28
N SER A 33 -4.55 9.19 -4.98
CA SER A 33 -5.71 9.85 -4.38
C SER A 33 -6.41 9.06 -3.28
N GLY A 34 -6.51 7.73 -3.43
CA GLY A 34 -7.14 6.85 -2.43
C GLY A 34 -6.28 6.72 -1.18
N ARG A 35 -4.96 6.58 -1.34
CA ARG A 35 -4.02 6.57 -0.20
C ARG A 35 -4.02 7.89 0.54
N ASP A 36 -4.02 9.01 -0.19
CA ASP A 36 -4.10 10.34 0.40
C ASP A 36 -5.40 10.54 1.21
N GLN A 37 -6.52 10.02 0.72
CA GLN A 37 -7.79 10.06 1.45
C GLN A 37 -7.71 9.29 2.77
N VAL A 38 -7.16 8.07 2.76
CA VAL A 38 -6.97 7.26 3.98
C VAL A 38 -6.08 8.00 4.99
N ILE A 39 -4.98 8.60 4.52
CA ILE A 39 -4.05 9.35 5.39
C ILE A 39 -4.74 10.58 6.01
N ARG A 40 -5.53 11.32 5.23
CA ARG A 40 -6.28 12.47 5.75
C ARG A 40 -7.34 12.06 6.77
N GLN A 41 -8.01 10.93 6.55
CA GLN A 41 -8.95 10.39 7.53
C GLN A 41 -8.22 10.03 8.83
N ILE A 42 -7.09 9.32 8.73
CA ILE A 42 -6.27 8.96 9.89
C ILE A 42 -5.77 10.20 10.62
N LEU A 43 -5.36 11.25 9.91
CA LEU A 43 -4.96 12.53 10.54
C LEU A 43 -6.10 13.16 11.35
N SER A 44 -7.34 13.08 10.86
CA SER A 44 -8.51 13.63 11.58
C SER A 44 -8.76 12.90 12.90
N ASP A 45 -8.44 11.61 12.96
CA ASP A 45 -8.61 10.77 14.14
C ASP A 45 -7.33 10.65 14.98
N PHE A 46 -6.18 11.12 14.49
CA PHE A 46 -4.88 10.92 15.15
C PHE A 46 -4.76 11.69 16.46
N TRP A 47 -5.04 12.99 16.42
CA TRP A 47 -4.81 13.90 17.54
C TRP A 47 -5.73 13.58 18.72
N GLY A 48 -5.15 13.36 19.90
CA GLY A 48 -5.87 12.98 21.11
C GLY A 48 -6.14 11.48 21.27
N ASN A 49 -6.09 10.70 20.19
CA ASN A 49 -6.30 9.24 20.24
C ASN A 49 -4.98 8.46 20.21
N ALA A 50 -4.04 8.86 19.35
CA ALA A 50 -2.72 8.24 19.29
C ALA A 50 -1.92 8.49 20.57
N LYS A 51 -1.07 7.52 20.94
CA LYS A 51 -0.26 7.56 22.16
C LYS A 51 1.23 7.65 21.85
N ASP A 52 1.97 8.37 22.68
CA ASP A 52 3.44 8.35 22.69
C ASP A 52 3.98 7.05 23.33
N VAL A 53 5.31 6.94 23.42
CA VAL A 53 6.00 5.80 24.05
C VAL A 53 5.73 5.66 25.55
N HIS A 54 5.20 6.70 26.19
CA HIS A 54 4.84 6.73 27.60
C HIS A 54 3.33 6.50 27.83
N GLY A 55 2.54 6.33 26.76
CA GLY A 55 1.10 6.14 26.83
C GLY A 55 0.29 7.44 26.91
N ASN A 56 0.93 8.62 26.81
CA ASN A 56 0.21 9.89 26.81
C ASN A 56 -0.41 10.16 25.45
N ALA A 57 -1.57 10.82 25.42
CA ALA A 57 -2.17 11.23 24.16
C ALA A 57 -1.30 12.26 23.44
N ILE A 58 -1.03 12.03 22.15
CA ILE A 58 -0.35 13.00 21.29
C ILE A 58 -1.28 14.18 21.04
N GLN A 59 -0.79 15.40 21.33
CA GLN A 59 -1.51 16.65 21.10
C GLN A 59 -0.76 17.51 20.07
N PRO A 60 -1.46 18.26 19.22
CA PRO A 60 -0.82 19.17 18.29
C PRO A 60 -0.24 20.37 19.04
N ALA A 61 0.95 20.82 18.63
CA ALA A 61 1.60 22.00 19.22
C ALA A 61 0.92 23.32 18.82
N SER A 62 0.22 23.32 17.68
CA SER A 62 -0.49 24.48 17.14
C SER A 62 -1.62 24.03 16.21
N GLN A 63 -2.44 24.99 15.75
CA GLN A 63 -3.46 24.70 14.73
C GLN A 63 -2.84 24.29 13.38
N GLU A 64 -1.66 24.81 13.07
CA GLU A 64 -0.89 24.43 11.87
C GLU A 64 -0.38 22.98 11.97
N ASP A 65 0.13 22.59 13.14
CA ASP A 65 0.55 21.22 13.42
C ASP A 65 -0.62 20.24 13.27
N ARG A 66 -1.81 20.64 13.74
CA ARG A 66 -3.04 19.83 13.60
C ARG A 66 -3.41 19.56 12.14
N ALA A 67 -3.20 20.54 11.26
CA ALA A 67 -3.60 20.47 9.85
C ALA A 67 -2.57 19.79 8.95
N THR A 68 -1.35 19.60 9.44
CA THR A 68 -0.23 19.07 8.65
C THR A 68 -0.01 17.59 8.98
N VAL A 69 0.12 16.75 7.94
CA VAL A 69 0.56 15.36 8.15
C VAL A 69 2.02 15.41 8.64
N PRO A 70 2.34 14.81 9.80
CA PRO A 70 3.62 15.03 10.46
C PRO A 70 4.79 14.26 9.82
N ILE A 71 4.62 13.65 8.65
CA ILE A 71 5.65 12.92 7.91
C ILE A 71 5.50 13.19 6.40
N SER A 72 6.52 12.86 5.62
CA SER A 72 6.45 12.99 4.16
C SER A 72 5.37 12.07 3.59
N ARG A 73 4.87 12.42 2.39
CA ARG A 73 3.90 11.59 1.69
C ARG A 73 4.47 10.20 1.37
N ALA A 74 5.73 10.15 0.94
CA ALA A 74 6.43 8.89 0.70
C ALA A 74 6.54 8.04 1.97
N ALA A 75 6.86 8.63 3.13
CA ALA A 75 6.91 7.91 4.39
C ALA A 75 5.54 7.41 4.85
N ALA A 76 4.48 8.19 4.63
CA ALA A 76 3.13 7.78 4.94
C ALA A 76 2.67 6.60 4.05
N TYR A 77 3.02 6.63 2.77
CA TYR A 77 2.74 5.53 1.84
C TYR A 77 3.49 4.28 2.24
N ARG A 78 4.77 4.45 2.56
CA ARG A 78 5.62 3.38 3.06
C ARG A 78 5.06 2.73 4.32
N ALA A 79 4.55 3.53 5.26
CA ALA A 79 3.91 3.04 6.48
C ALA A 79 2.68 2.16 6.19
N LEU A 80 1.79 2.62 5.30
CA LEU A 80 0.62 1.86 4.86
C LEU A 80 1.00 0.55 4.15
N GLU A 81 1.97 0.61 3.24
CA GLU A 81 2.46 -0.57 2.50
C GLU A 81 3.11 -1.59 3.42
N ALA A 82 3.95 -1.14 4.36
CA ALA A 82 4.55 -1.98 5.37
C ALA A 82 3.49 -2.59 6.31
N GLY A 83 2.47 -1.82 6.66
CA GLY A 83 1.28 -2.28 7.39
C GLY A 83 0.55 -3.38 6.65
N ASN A 84 0.22 -3.16 5.38
CA ASN A 84 -0.45 -4.15 4.54
C ASN A 84 0.31 -5.48 4.51
N LEU A 85 1.64 -5.42 4.32
CA LEU A 85 2.48 -6.60 4.31
C LEU A 85 2.53 -7.29 5.68
N SER A 86 2.57 -6.51 6.77
CA SER A 86 2.51 -7.03 8.14
C SER A 86 1.19 -7.74 8.42
N GLY A 87 0.06 -7.22 7.90
CA GLY A 87 -1.23 -7.89 8.00
C GLY A 87 -1.33 -9.18 7.20
N LEU A 88 -0.69 -9.25 6.02
CA LEU A 88 -0.56 -10.50 5.27
C LEU A 88 0.29 -11.52 6.03
N ALA A 89 1.37 -11.08 6.65
CA ALA A 89 2.24 -11.92 7.46
C ALA A 89 1.53 -12.44 8.71
N GLU A 90 0.84 -11.57 9.44
CA GLU A 90 -0.01 -11.94 10.58
C GLU A 90 -1.04 -12.99 10.19
N TRP A 91 -1.79 -12.76 9.11
CA TRP A 91 -2.76 -13.72 8.59
C TRP A 91 -2.13 -15.09 8.25
N CYS A 92 -0.88 -15.12 7.80
CA CYS A 92 -0.14 -16.35 7.51
C CYS A 92 0.55 -16.99 8.72
N GLY A 93 0.46 -16.38 9.91
CA GLY A 93 1.15 -16.82 11.12
C GLY A 93 2.67 -16.63 11.05
N LEU A 94 3.13 -15.61 10.32
CA LEU A 94 4.54 -15.21 10.24
C LEU A 94 4.85 -14.11 11.25
N ASP A 95 6.13 -13.97 11.60
CA ASP A 95 6.61 -12.92 12.49
C ASP A 95 6.65 -11.56 11.75
N TRP A 96 5.58 -10.79 11.92
CA TRP A 96 5.45 -9.44 11.37
C TRP A 96 5.99 -8.36 12.33
N GLU A 97 6.11 -8.66 13.62
CA GLU A 97 6.47 -7.68 14.65
C GLU A 97 7.89 -7.17 14.43
N GLN A 98 8.83 -8.06 14.07
CA GLN A 98 10.21 -7.67 13.78
C GLN A 98 10.32 -6.71 12.58
N HIS A 99 9.43 -6.84 11.60
CA HIS A 99 9.38 -5.92 10.46
C HIS A 99 8.92 -4.52 10.89
N TYR A 100 7.86 -4.44 11.71
CA TYR A 100 7.39 -3.18 12.28
C TYR A 100 8.44 -2.52 13.21
N LEU A 101 9.06 -3.31 14.10
CA LEU A 101 10.08 -2.83 15.03
C LEU A 101 11.30 -2.29 14.27
N GLY A 102 11.75 -2.98 13.22
CA GLY A 102 12.88 -2.52 12.40
C GLY A 102 12.62 -1.15 11.74
N LEU A 103 11.44 -0.95 11.17
CA LEU A 103 11.06 0.33 10.52
C LEU A 103 10.92 1.47 11.54
N THR A 104 10.34 1.21 12.70
CA THR A 104 10.20 2.24 13.74
C THR A 104 11.51 2.56 14.45
N GLU A 105 12.43 1.59 14.57
CA GLU A 105 13.80 1.82 15.02
C GLU A 105 14.56 2.70 14.01
N GLU A 106 14.45 2.40 12.70
CA GLU A 106 15.04 3.20 11.63
C GLU A 106 14.49 4.64 11.64
N ALA A 107 13.17 4.82 11.75
CA ALA A 107 12.53 6.13 11.88
C ALA A 107 13.17 6.97 13.00
N ARG A 108 13.37 6.35 14.17
CA ARG A 108 14.01 6.99 15.32
C ARG A 108 15.47 7.33 15.06
N LYS A 109 16.22 6.44 14.40
CA LYS A 109 17.62 6.70 13.99
C LYS A 109 17.72 7.85 12.99
N MET A 110 16.72 8.02 12.14
CA MET A 110 16.61 9.17 11.24
C MET A 110 16.23 10.47 11.96
N GLY A 111 15.88 10.43 13.24
CA GLY A 111 15.52 11.62 14.02
C GLY A 111 14.04 12.00 13.92
N MET A 112 13.16 11.07 13.52
CA MET A 112 11.72 11.30 13.64
C MET A 112 11.33 11.55 15.11
N LEU A 113 10.55 12.61 15.33
CA LEU A 113 9.95 12.93 16.62
C LEU A 113 8.90 11.89 17.00
N ASP A 114 8.57 11.79 18.29
CA ASP A 114 7.59 10.81 18.78
C ASP A 114 6.23 10.91 18.10
N LYS A 115 5.75 12.12 17.79
CA LYS A 115 4.50 12.30 17.04
C LYS A 115 4.56 11.73 15.62
N GLN A 116 5.73 11.78 14.99
CA GLN A 116 5.95 11.27 13.63
C GLN A 116 5.98 9.75 13.64
N VAL A 117 6.71 9.15 14.60
CA VAL A 117 6.73 7.69 14.80
C VAL A 117 5.35 7.17 15.18
N ALA A 118 4.61 7.88 16.04
CA ALA A 118 3.24 7.53 16.39
C ALA A 118 2.32 7.57 15.16
N PHE A 119 2.42 8.61 14.33
CA PHE A 119 1.62 8.71 13.10
C PHE A 119 1.96 7.59 12.10
N PHE A 120 3.24 7.30 11.90
CA PHE A 120 3.71 6.15 11.12
C PHE A 120 3.11 4.84 11.63
N SER A 121 3.11 4.65 12.95
CA SER A 121 2.60 3.43 13.59
C SER A 121 1.09 3.27 13.42
N VAL A 122 0.32 4.36 13.48
CA VAL A 122 -1.13 4.34 13.23
C VAL A 122 -1.43 3.97 11.77
N LEU A 123 -0.69 4.54 10.82
CA LEU A 123 -0.81 4.18 9.41
C LEU A 123 -0.48 2.71 9.16
N HIS A 124 0.61 2.23 9.74
CA HIS A 124 1.00 0.81 9.68
C HIS A 124 -0.12 -0.09 10.23
N GLY A 125 -0.62 0.20 11.43
CA GLY A 125 -1.73 -0.55 12.03
C GLY A 125 -3.01 -0.52 11.20
N ALA A 126 -3.33 0.61 10.55
CA ALA A 126 -4.48 0.71 9.65
C ALA A 126 -4.36 -0.22 8.43
N GLY A 127 -3.19 -0.23 7.78
CA GLY A 127 -2.91 -1.15 6.67
C GLY A 127 -2.94 -2.62 7.11
N GLN A 128 -2.33 -2.92 8.25
CA GLN A 128 -2.31 -4.25 8.84
C GLN A 128 -3.73 -4.76 9.11
N GLY A 129 -4.54 -3.99 9.83
CA GLY A 129 -5.92 -4.36 10.15
C GLY A 129 -6.78 -4.55 8.90
N ALA A 130 -6.62 -3.71 7.88
CA ALA A 130 -7.33 -3.87 6.60
C ALA A 130 -6.97 -5.20 5.92
N MET A 131 -5.69 -5.57 5.90
CA MET A 131 -5.24 -6.81 5.26
C MET A 131 -5.66 -8.05 6.03
N VAL A 132 -5.54 -8.06 7.37
CA VAL A 132 -6.05 -9.17 8.20
C VAL A 132 -7.55 -9.34 7.99
N GLY A 133 -8.32 -8.24 8.03
CA GLY A 133 -9.77 -8.27 7.83
C GLY A 133 -10.18 -8.82 6.46
N SER A 134 -9.49 -8.40 5.39
CA SER A 134 -9.77 -8.84 4.01
C SER A 134 -9.53 -10.34 3.76
N ARG A 135 -8.79 -11.00 4.67
CA ARG A 135 -8.42 -12.42 4.60
C ARG A 135 -9.15 -13.29 5.60
N SER A 136 -10.09 -12.72 6.36
CA SER A 136 -10.90 -13.48 7.31
C SER A 136 -11.57 -14.68 6.65
N GLY A 137 -11.47 -15.85 7.29
CA GLY A 137 -11.99 -17.12 6.78
C GLY A 137 -11.19 -17.78 5.65
N GLN A 138 -10.10 -17.18 5.16
CA GLN A 138 -9.22 -17.77 4.15
C GLN A 138 -8.03 -18.47 4.80
N THR A 139 -7.55 -19.55 4.18
CA THR A 139 -6.34 -20.27 4.60
C THR A 139 -5.13 -19.79 3.81
N CYS A 140 -4.05 -19.45 4.52
CA CYS A 140 -2.76 -19.17 3.89
C CYS A 140 -2.08 -20.46 3.42
N THR A 141 -1.84 -20.57 2.11
CA THR A 141 -1.10 -21.71 1.53
C THR A 141 0.40 -21.60 1.77
N ALA A 142 1.13 -22.72 1.71
CA ALA A 142 2.59 -22.73 1.83
C ALA A 142 3.28 -21.80 0.80
N LYS A 143 2.78 -21.77 -0.44
CA LYS A 143 3.31 -20.88 -1.49
C LYS A 143 3.12 -19.40 -1.15
N GLN A 144 1.96 -19.02 -0.61
CA GLN A 144 1.70 -17.64 -0.15
C GLN A 144 2.60 -17.29 1.03
N ARG A 145 2.73 -18.18 2.00
CA ARG A 145 3.61 -17.99 3.17
C ARG A 145 5.05 -17.68 2.74
N THR A 146 5.65 -18.52 1.89
CA THR A 146 7.02 -18.29 1.39
C THR A 146 7.14 -16.96 0.64
N ARG A 147 6.15 -16.61 -0.19
CA ARG A 147 6.16 -15.32 -0.91
C ARG A 147 6.10 -14.13 0.05
N ILE A 148 5.25 -14.18 1.07
CA ILE A 148 5.09 -13.10 2.05
C ILE A 148 6.35 -12.95 2.91
N GLU A 149 6.97 -14.06 3.31
CA GLU A 149 8.25 -14.05 4.02
C GLU A 149 9.35 -13.36 3.19
N THR A 150 9.44 -13.65 1.89
CA THR A 150 10.38 -12.95 0.99
C THR A 150 10.07 -11.46 0.91
N LEU A 151 8.78 -11.10 0.77
CA LEU A 151 8.37 -9.70 0.71
C LEU A 151 8.71 -8.94 2.00
N LEU A 152 8.56 -9.56 3.18
CA LEU A 152 8.95 -8.94 4.46
C LEU A 152 10.44 -8.59 4.48
N LEU A 153 11.29 -9.53 4.04
CA LEU A 153 12.73 -9.32 3.96
C LEU A 153 13.12 -8.24 2.94
N GLU A 154 12.44 -8.19 1.80
CA GLU A 154 12.63 -7.14 0.79
C GLU A 154 12.23 -5.77 1.33
N SER A 155 11.07 -5.71 1.98
CA SER A 155 10.53 -4.50 2.61
C SER A 155 11.47 -4.00 3.72
N GLN A 156 12.00 -4.88 4.57
CA GLN A 156 12.94 -4.48 5.61
C GLN A 156 14.26 -3.92 5.04
N LYS A 157 14.71 -4.42 3.89
CA LYS A 157 15.92 -3.89 3.20
C LYS A 157 15.67 -2.54 2.54
N GLU A 158 14.46 -2.30 2.06
CA GLU A 158 14.06 -1.03 1.46
C GLU A 158 14.06 0.11 2.50
N GLY A 159 13.68 -0.20 3.75
CA GLY A 159 13.71 0.75 4.86
C GLY A 159 12.70 1.89 4.71
N LEU A 160 13.07 3.08 5.16
CA LEU A 160 12.31 4.31 5.00
C LEU A 160 12.83 5.15 3.83
N PRO A 161 11.97 5.92 3.15
CA PRO A 161 12.42 6.81 2.09
C PRO A 161 13.35 7.89 2.66
N SER A 162 14.35 8.32 1.88
CA SER A 162 15.34 9.31 2.34
C SER A 162 14.75 10.68 2.66
N ASP A 163 13.57 10.98 2.15
CA ASP A 163 12.81 12.21 2.38
C ASP A 163 11.82 12.09 3.56
N ALA A 164 11.87 11.02 4.37
CA ALA A 164 10.83 10.73 5.36
C ALA A 164 10.58 11.84 6.40
N LEU A 165 11.59 12.67 6.66
CA LEU A 165 11.51 13.81 7.58
C LEU A 165 10.95 15.09 6.93
N ASN A 166 10.85 15.12 5.60
CA ASN A 166 10.28 16.25 4.90
C ASN A 166 8.79 16.35 5.29
N GLY A 167 8.28 17.57 5.38
CA GLY A 167 6.85 17.78 5.55
C GLY A 167 6.05 17.14 4.39
N TRP A 168 4.74 17.04 4.56
CA TRP A 168 3.84 16.54 3.52
C TRP A 168 4.00 17.35 2.21
N GLN A 169 4.51 16.70 1.16
CA GLN A 169 4.71 17.24 -0.18
C GLN A 169 4.05 16.33 -1.21
#